data_AF-A0A3D1DKT8-F1
#
_entry.id   AF-A0A3D1DKT8-F1
#
_cell.length_a   1.000
_cell.length_b   1.000
_cell.length_c   1.000
_cell.angle_alpha   90.00
_cell.angle_beta   90.00
_cell.angle_gamma   90.00
#
_symmetry.space_group_name_H-M   'P 1'
#
loop_
_entity.id
_entity.type
_entity.pdbx_description
1 polymer ?
#
loop_
_entity_poly.entity_id
_entity_poly.type
_entity_poly.pdbx_seq_one_letter_code
_entity_poly.pdbx_strand_id
1 'polypeptide(L)'
;MRVRRLNSHGLSEFGSFVSELRDGVTSALPSHLLDSEDSSESIDLAVEVPEVTFASRFDMGVLLVNLFGDADIQEYHGDPGFWSWFALLWFEQLCPKKNQSWKPSKEYNYILSADYRHRPRHSVFMTWQLVDRYREDARFMLCRDPSIRGEIAEQLLARQSFLTSDAAMRLASSLYMDTTSGTFKTGAAARESAGCVPRFIMWLQQLQLTYDIHSITKKQLESLLPDEFDRFREKTE
;
A
#
# COMPACT_ATOMS: atom_id res chain seq x y z
N MET A 1 7.06 17.98 -10.76
CA MET A 1 8.18 18.20 -9.82
C MET A 1 9.23 17.11 -10.02
N ARG A 2 10.51 17.48 -10.17
CA ARG A 2 11.59 16.49 -10.30
C ARG A 2 11.76 15.71 -8.99
N VAL A 3 11.90 14.39 -9.08
CA VAL A 3 12.08 13.55 -7.89
C VAL A 3 13.42 13.88 -7.22
N ARG A 4 13.39 13.98 -5.89
CA ARG A 4 14.56 14.11 -5.01
C ARG A 4 14.46 13.06 -3.91
N ARG A 5 15.51 12.96 -3.10
CA ARG A 5 15.57 12.07 -1.93
C ARG A 5 15.72 12.93 -0.67
N LEU A 6 14.89 12.71 0.36
CA LEU A 6 15.09 13.39 1.64
C LEU A 6 16.40 12.91 2.27
N ASN A 7 17.24 13.83 2.72
CA ASN A 7 18.43 13.49 3.49
C ASN A 7 18.07 13.24 4.97
N SER A 8 19.06 12.97 5.83
CA SER A 8 18.81 12.71 7.26
C SER A 8 18.13 13.89 7.97
N HIS A 9 18.45 15.13 7.58
CA HIS A 9 17.84 16.33 8.15
C HIS A 9 16.38 16.45 7.71
N GLY A 10 16.10 16.31 6.41
CA GLY A 10 14.72 16.34 5.90
C GLY A 10 13.83 15.23 6.46
N LEU A 11 14.37 14.02 6.63
CA LEU A 11 13.65 12.92 7.30
C LEU A 11 13.33 13.27 8.76
N SER A 12 14.27 13.86 9.48
CA SER A 12 14.06 14.27 10.88
C SER A 12 13.00 15.36 10.98
N GLU A 13 13.04 16.38 10.12
CA GLU A 13 12.05 17.46 10.12
C GLU A 13 10.65 16.95 9.74
N PHE A 14 10.56 16.07 8.74
CA PHE A 14 9.28 15.46 8.39
C PHE A 14 8.73 14.61 9.54
N GLY A 15 9.59 13.90 10.27
CA GLY A 15 9.23 13.11 11.45
C GLY A 15 8.68 13.99 12.58
N SER A 16 9.39 15.07 12.89
CA SER A 16 8.94 16.07 13.88
C SER A 16 7.59 16.66 13.49
N PHE A 17 7.41 17.06 12.24
CA PHE A 17 6.12 17.55 11.72
C PHE A 17 5.00 16.53 11.95
N VAL A 18 5.20 15.26 11.59
CA VAL A 18 4.20 14.22 11.81
C VAL A 18 3.92 14.03 13.31
N SER A 19 4.95 14.04 14.15
CA SER A 19 4.80 13.92 15.61
C SER A 19 3.99 15.07 16.21
N GLU A 20 4.32 16.31 15.86
CA GLU A 20 3.64 17.52 16.31
C GLU A 20 2.15 17.49 15.95
N LEU A 21 1.81 17.11 14.72
CA LEU A 21 0.43 16.95 14.30
C LEU A 21 -0.32 15.88 15.11
N ARG A 22 0.36 14.78 15.49
CA ARG A 22 -0.23 13.74 16.36
C ARG A 22 -0.48 14.24 17.77
N ASP A 23 0.37 15.15 18.25
CA ASP A 23 0.24 15.80 19.56
C ASP A 23 -0.78 16.96 19.55
N GLY A 24 -1.41 17.22 18.39
CA GLY A 24 -2.47 18.20 18.22
C GLY A 24 -1.99 19.61 17.88
N VAL A 25 -0.70 19.78 17.63
CA VAL A 25 -0.14 21.03 17.09
C VAL A 25 -0.66 21.18 15.66
N THR A 26 -1.07 22.40 15.31
CA THR A 26 -1.40 22.74 13.91
C THR A 26 -0.19 23.41 13.30
N SER A 27 0.37 22.80 12.26
CA SER A 27 1.50 23.32 11.50
C SER A 27 1.21 23.25 10.01
N ALA A 28 1.87 24.09 9.22
CA ALA A 28 1.78 24.01 7.76
C ALA A 28 2.62 22.83 7.25
N LEU A 29 2.27 22.29 6.08
CA LEU A 29 3.07 21.25 5.44
C LEU A 29 4.47 21.82 5.12
N PRO A 30 5.57 21.16 5.54
CA PRO A 30 6.92 21.63 5.26
C PRO A 30 7.32 21.29 3.81
N SER A 31 6.64 21.89 2.83
CA SER A 31 6.86 21.62 1.40
C SER A 31 8.26 21.99 0.92
N HIS A 32 8.94 22.92 1.60
CA HIS A 32 10.33 23.30 1.35
C HIS A 32 11.32 22.14 1.51
N LEU A 33 10.95 21.06 2.22
CA LEU A 33 11.78 19.86 2.32
C LEU A 33 11.88 19.09 0.99
N LEU A 34 10.96 19.35 0.05
CA LEU A 34 10.93 18.63 -1.22
C LEU A 34 11.99 19.11 -2.21
N ASP A 35 12.51 20.32 -2.07
CA ASP A 35 13.43 20.97 -3.03
C ASP A 35 14.65 21.68 -2.42
N SER A 36 14.67 21.96 -1.11
CA SER A 36 15.85 22.55 -0.46
C SER A 36 17.03 21.58 -0.43
N GLU A 37 18.22 22.09 -0.73
CA GLU A 37 19.49 21.34 -0.67
C GLU A 37 19.87 20.96 0.77
N ASP A 38 19.38 21.69 1.77
CA ASP A 38 19.66 21.38 3.18
C ASP A 38 18.92 20.13 3.66
N SER A 39 17.78 19.79 3.05
CA SER A 39 16.86 18.73 3.49
C SER A 39 16.61 17.64 2.45
N SER A 40 17.03 17.85 1.20
CA SER A 40 16.90 16.88 0.12
C SER A 40 18.10 16.92 -0.81
N GLU A 41 18.37 15.80 -1.49
CA GLU A 41 19.44 15.66 -2.47
C GLU A 41 18.87 15.27 -3.84
N SER A 42 19.51 15.78 -4.89
CA SER A 42 19.21 15.34 -6.26
C SER A 42 19.63 13.89 -6.47
N ILE A 43 18.81 13.14 -7.21
CA ILE A 43 19.10 11.75 -7.58
C ILE A 43 19.31 11.62 -9.08
N ASP A 44 20.03 10.59 -9.50
CA ASP A 44 20.26 10.27 -10.93
C ASP A 44 19.07 9.50 -11.52
N LEU A 45 17.86 9.98 -11.21
CA LEU A 45 16.61 9.49 -11.74
C LEU A 45 15.92 10.64 -12.47
N ALA A 46 15.86 10.57 -13.78
CA ALA A 46 15.24 11.58 -14.63
C ALA A 46 13.71 11.44 -14.67
N VAL A 47 13.07 11.44 -13.49
CA VAL A 47 11.62 11.30 -13.34
C VAL A 47 11.01 12.60 -12.86
N GLU A 48 9.96 13.03 -13.55
CA GLU A 48 9.12 14.15 -13.16
C GLU A 48 7.74 13.66 -12.72
N VAL A 49 7.34 14.05 -11.51
CA VAL A 49 6.04 13.73 -10.96
C VAL A 49 5.02 14.80 -11.39
N PRO A 50 3.92 14.44 -12.06
CA PRO A 50 2.87 15.39 -12.39
C PRO A 50 2.09 15.81 -11.13
N GLU A 51 1.47 16.98 -11.19
CA GLU A 51 0.46 17.36 -10.20
C GLU A 51 -0.80 16.51 -10.43
N VAL A 52 -1.23 15.80 -9.39
CA VAL A 52 -2.29 14.79 -9.50
C VAL A 52 -3.05 14.66 -8.19
N THR A 53 -4.36 14.49 -8.30
CA THR A 53 -5.22 14.04 -7.20
C THR A 53 -5.69 12.63 -7.49
N PHE A 54 -5.42 11.69 -6.59
CA PHE A 54 -5.75 10.28 -6.79
C PHE A 54 -7.15 9.96 -6.30
N ALA A 55 -7.93 9.24 -7.12
CA ALA A 55 -9.22 8.70 -6.69
C ALA A 55 -9.04 7.52 -5.72
N SER A 56 -7.94 6.76 -5.86
CA SER A 56 -7.62 5.62 -5.01
C SER A 56 -6.12 5.43 -4.80
N ARG A 57 -5.75 4.66 -3.78
CA ARG A 57 -4.35 4.20 -3.63
C ARG A 57 -3.89 3.39 -4.84
N PHE A 58 -4.80 2.67 -5.49
CA PHE A 58 -4.45 1.90 -6.68
C PHE A 58 -3.93 2.83 -7.79
N ASP A 59 -4.61 3.94 -8.05
CA ASP A 59 -4.20 4.92 -9.06
C ASP A 59 -2.83 5.54 -8.73
N MET A 60 -2.54 5.75 -7.44
CA MET A 60 -1.21 6.17 -6.98
C MET A 60 -0.14 5.13 -7.29
N GLY A 61 -0.41 3.85 -7.04
CA GLY A 61 0.52 2.77 -7.36
C GLY A 61 0.73 2.62 -8.87
N VAL A 62 -0.33 2.75 -9.68
CA VAL A 62 -0.23 2.73 -11.15
C VAL A 62 0.62 3.88 -11.65
N LEU A 63 0.42 5.09 -11.12
CA LEU A 63 1.27 6.22 -11.48
C LEU A 63 2.73 5.93 -11.15
N LEU A 64 3.04 5.44 -9.94
CA LEU A 64 4.42 5.13 -9.55
C LEU A 64 5.06 4.09 -10.46
N VAL A 65 4.35 2.99 -10.77
CA VAL A 65 4.84 1.97 -11.71
C VAL A 65 5.11 2.57 -13.10
N ASN A 66 4.22 3.43 -13.61
CA ASN A 66 4.39 4.08 -14.90
C ASN A 66 5.52 5.12 -14.89
N LEU A 67 5.67 5.87 -13.79
CA LEU A 67 6.73 6.87 -13.62
C LEU A 67 8.11 6.23 -13.64
N PHE A 68 8.25 5.06 -13.03
CA PHE A 68 9.52 4.34 -13.02
C PHE A 68 9.74 3.57 -14.32
N GLY A 69 8.70 3.02 -14.94
CA GLY A 69 8.81 2.38 -16.26
C GLY A 69 9.95 1.36 -16.32
N ASP A 70 10.90 1.57 -17.24
CA ASP A 70 12.11 0.76 -17.39
C ASP A 70 13.33 1.30 -16.60
N ALA A 71 13.16 2.36 -15.81
CA ALA A 71 14.24 2.92 -14.99
C ALA A 71 14.65 1.92 -13.90
N ASP A 72 15.96 1.75 -13.72
CA ASP A 72 16.50 0.96 -12.62
C ASP A 72 16.35 1.74 -11.32
N ILE A 73 15.33 1.38 -10.54
CA ILE A 73 15.09 1.95 -9.21
C ILE A 73 15.55 1.02 -8.09
N GLN A 74 16.33 -0.03 -8.38
CA GLN A 74 16.71 -1.06 -7.42
C GLN A 74 17.46 -0.45 -6.21
N GLU A 75 18.29 0.55 -6.43
CA GLU A 75 19.00 1.24 -5.33
C GLU A 75 18.06 1.97 -4.36
N TYR A 76 16.88 2.40 -4.85
CA TYR A 76 15.87 3.07 -4.05
C TYR A 76 14.91 2.09 -3.36
N HIS A 77 15.05 0.78 -3.60
CA HIS A 77 14.22 -0.22 -2.93
C HIS A 77 14.49 -0.22 -1.43
N GLY A 78 13.51 0.24 -0.66
CA GLY A 78 13.64 0.35 0.79
C GLY A 78 14.43 1.57 1.26
N ASP A 79 14.77 2.52 0.37
CA ASP A 79 15.44 3.76 0.75
C ASP A 79 14.50 4.71 1.50
N PRO A 80 14.81 5.08 2.77
CA PRO A 80 13.94 5.94 3.56
C PRO A 80 13.68 7.30 2.92
N GLY A 81 14.72 7.95 2.41
CA GLY A 81 14.65 9.29 1.86
C GLY A 81 13.75 9.39 0.64
N PHE A 82 13.88 8.42 -0.26
CA PHE A 82 13.17 8.35 -1.53
C PHE A 82 11.66 8.15 -1.32
N TRP A 83 11.28 7.12 -0.56
CA TRP A 83 9.86 6.82 -0.36
C TRP A 83 9.16 7.82 0.54
N SER A 84 9.87 8.41 1.51
CA SER A 84 9.33 9.46 2.38
C SER A 84 9.15 10.77 1.62
N TRP A 85 9.98 11.05 0.61
CA TRP A 85 9.81 12.22 -0.27
C TRP A 85 8.44 12.19 -0.98
N PHE A 86 8.06 11.04 -1.58
CA PHE A 86 6.73 10.90 -2.18
C PHE A 86 5.60 10.99 -1.15
N ALA A 87 5.82 10.46 0.06
CA ALA A 87 4.83 10.55 1.13
C ALA A 87 4.63 11.98 1.61
N LEU A 88 5.70 12.81 1.62
CA LEU A 88 5.61 14.24 1.88
C LEU A 88 4.90 14.98 0.74
N LEU A 89 5.28 14.69 -0.51
CA LEU A 89 4.67 15.29 -1.71
C LEU A 89 3.16 15.09 -1.74
N TRP A 90 2.69 13.91 -1.36
CA TRP A 90 1.26 13.56 -1.35
C TRP A 90 0.66 13.53 0.07
N PHE A 91 1.29 14.18 1.05
CA PHE A 91 0.86 14.10 2.45
C PHE A 91 -0.58 14.55 2.63
N GLU A 92 -1.02 15.59 1.92
CA GLU A 92 -2.40 16.09 2.02
C GLU A 92 -3.45 15.08 1.57
N GLN A 93 -3.09 14.19 0.63
CA GLN A 93 -3.97 13.12 0.15
C GLN A 93 -3.86 11.88 1.04
N LEU A 94 -2.69 11.62 1.63
CA LEU A 94 -2.43 10.46 2.49
C LEU A 94 -2.89 10.64 3.93
N CYS A 95 -2.91 11.86 4.44
CA CYS A 95 -3.27 12.16 5.83
C CYS A 95 -4.76 12.54 5.92
N PRO A 96 -5.58 11.76 6.65
CA PRO A 96 -6.98 12.11 6.80
C PRO A 96 -7.15 13.44 7.55
N LYS A 97 -8.19 14.20 7.21
CA LYS A 97 -8.61 15.41 7.93
C LYS A 97 -9.87 15.12 8.74
N LYS A 98 -9.93 15.64 9.97
CA LYS A 98 -11.14 15.66 10.81
C LYS A 98 -11.34 17.08 11.33
N ASN A 99 -12.50 17.67 11.04
CA ASN A 99 -12.81 19.07 11.37
C ASN A 99 -11.73 20.04 10.87
N GLN A 100 -11.30 19.88 9.60
CA GLN A 100 -10.23 20.65 8.95
C GLN A 100 -8.81 20.48 9.51
N SER A 101 -8.63 19.76 10.62
CA SER A 101 -7.29 19.42 11.15
C SER A 101 -6.80 18.06 10.63
N TRP A 102 -5.52 17.95 10.31
CA TRP A 102 -4.88 16.67 9.99
C TRP A 102 -4.90 15.71 11.18
N LYS A 103 -5.10 14.42 10.89
CA LYS A 103 -5.09 13.32 11.87
C LYS A 103 -4.14 12.21 11.40
N PRO A 104 -2.83 12.46 11.43
CA PRO A 104 -1.87 11.48 10.95
C PRO A 104 -1.90 10.19 11.77
N SER A 105 -1.67 9.08 11.08
CA SER A 105 -1.38 7.80 11.71
C SER A 105 0.04 7.81 12.32
N LYS A 106 0.60 6.65 12.64
CA LYS A 106 1.97 6.53 13.13
C LYS A 106 2.96 6.99 12.06
N GLU A 107 4.08 7.55 12.49
CA GLU A 107 5.16 8.09 11.66
C GLU A 107 5.57 7.15 10.52
N TYR A 108 5.70 5.84 10.80
CA TYR A 108 6.08 4.84 9.80
C TYR A 108 5.11 4.67 8.61
N ASN A 109 3.94 5.33 8.62
CA ASN A 109 3.04 5.37 7.47
C ASN A 109 3.47 6.41 6.42
N TYR A 110 4.31 7.36 6.81
CA TYR A 110 4.79 8.47 5.99
C TYR A 110 6.31 8.49 5.87
N ILE A 111 7.01 7.96 6.87
CA ILE A 111 8.47 7.85 6.88
C ILE A 111 8.84 6.38 6.81
N LEU A 112 9.51 5.98 5.73
CA LEU A 112 9.87 4.58 5.56
C LEU A 112 10.94 4.18 6.59
N SER A 113 10.54 3.32 7.51
CA SER A 113 11.40 2.90 8.62
C SER A 113 12.53 1.98 8.15
N ALA A 114 13.71 2.13 8.77
CA ALA A 114 14.80 1.17 8.65
C ALA A 114 14.44 -0.22 9.20
N ASP A 115 13.47 -0.31 10.12
CA ASP A 115 12.93 -1.58 10.59
C ASP A 115 12.02 -2.21 9.53
N TYR A 116 12.48 -3.31 8.94
CA TYR A 116 11.78 -4.02 7.87
C TYR A 116 10.35 -4.45 8.26
N ARG A 117 10.07 -4.64 9.56
CA ARG A 117 8.75 -5.01 10.07
C ARG A 117 7.73 -3.90 9.88
N HIS A 118 8.18 -2.65 9.75
CA HIS A 118 7.33 -1.50 9.50
C HIS A 118 7.15 -1.20 8.01
N ARG A 119 7.95 -1.79 7.10
CA ARG A 119 7.83 -1.54 5.66
C ARG A 119 6.42 -1.75 5.10
N PRO A 120 5.67 -2.82 5.47
CA PRO A 120 4.29 -2.98 5.00
C PRO A 120 3.34 -1.90 5.48
N ARG A 121 3.77 -1.04 6.42
CA ARG A 121 2.98 0.07 6.95
C ARG A 121 3.19 1.37 6.21
N HIS A 122 4.27 1.51 5.45
CA HIS A 122 4.54 2.72 4.71
C HIS A 122 3.57 2.89 3.54
N SER A 123 2.88 4.03 3.47
CA SER A 123 1.72 4.20 2.59
C SER A 123 2.09 4.19 1.11
N VAL A 124 3.18 4.85 0.73
CA VAL A 124 3.57 4.95 -0.70
C VAL A 124 4.32 3.69 -1.14
N PHE A 125 5.44 3.38 -0.48
CA PHE A 125 6.24 2.17 -0.75
C PHE A 125 5.40 0.90 -0.88
N MET A 126 4.52 0.59 0.09
CA MET A 126 3.72 -0.62 0.02
C MET A 126 2.69 -0.58 -1.13
N THR A 127 2.13 0.59 -1.42
CA THR A 127 1.19 0.77 -2.54
C THR A 127 1.88 0.50 -3.87
N TRP A 128 3.06 1.11 -4.11
CA TRP A 128 3.86 0.82 -5.30
C TRP A 128 4.25 -0.66 -5.35
N GLN A 129 4.78 -1.24 -4.28
CA GLN A 129 5.24 -2.62 -4.25
C GLN A 129 4.12 -3.61 -4.60
N LEU A 130 2.89 -3.36 -4.15
CA LEU A 130 1.74 -4.19 -4.49
C LEU A 130 1.36 -4.08 -5.96
N VAL A 131 1.29 -2.87 -6.53
CA VAL A 131 0.94 -2.69 -7.95
C VAL A 131 2.07 -3.18 -8.87
N ASP A 132 3.32 -2.96 -8.48
CA ASP A 132 4.49 -3.47 -9.20
C ASP A 132 4.61 -5.00 -9.16
N ARG A 133 4.06 -5.66 -8.15
CA ARG A 133 4.06 -7.13 -8.13
C ARG A 133 2.81 -7.74 -8.77
N TYR A 134 1.65 -7.20 -8.42
CA TYR A 134 0.36 -7.84 -8.69
C TYR A 134 -0.45 -7.14 -9.78
N ARG A 135 -0.02 -5.97 -10.27
CA ARG A 135 -0.75 -5.17 -11.26
C ARG A 135 -2.20 -4.98 -10.79
N GLU A 136 -3.17 -5.20 -11.67
CA GLU A 136 -4.61 -5.10 -11.36
C GLU A 136 -5.06 -5.98 -10.18
N ASP A 137 -4.37 -7.09 -9.90
CA ASP A 137 -4.70 -7.95 -8.76
C ASP A 137 -4.43 -7.27 -7.39
N ALA A 138 -3.76 -6.11 -7.36
CA ALA A 138 -3.62 -5.32 -6.13
C ALA A 138 -4.87 -4.47 -5.82
N ARG A 139 -5.77 -4.26 -6.79
CA ARG A 139 -6.86 -3.28 -6.69
C ARG A 139 -7.80 -3.55 -5.54
N PHE A 140 -8.12 -4.81 -5.23
CA PHE A 140 -9.04 -5.15 -4.13
C PHE A 140 -8.57 -4.66 -2.75
N MET A 141 -7.26 -4.43 -2.57
CA MET A 141 -6.70 -3.85 -1.35
C MET A 141 -6.55 -2.33 -1.42
N LEU A 142 -6.45 -1.77 -2.63
CA LEU A 142 -6.04 -0.39 -2.89
C LEU A 142 -7.15 0.49 -3.50
N CYS A 143 -8.38 -0.02 -3.63
CA CYS A 143 -9.51 0.66 -4.26
C CYS A 143 -10.12 1.82 -3.43
N ARG A 144 -9.58 2.12 -2.24
CA ARG A 144 -10.10 3.18 -1.36
C ARG A 144 -9.30 4.46 -1.56
N ASP A 145 -9.91 5.56 -1.13
CA ASP A 145 -9.31 6.89 -1.07
C ASP A 145 -7.88 6.83 -0.47
N PRO A 146 -6.91 7.62 -0.97
CA PRO A 146 -5.53 7.60 -0.49
C PRO A 146 -5.37 7.78 1.03
N SER A 147 -6.25 8.55 1.68
CA SER A 147 -6.21 8.77 3.13
C SER A 147 -6.70 7.57 3.95
N ILE A 148 -7.37 6.62 3.29
CA ILE A 148 -7.94 5.42 3.89
C ILE A 148 -7.09 4.20 3.51
N ARG A 149 -6.60 3.49 4.52
CA ARG A 149 -5.81 2.28 4.29
C ARG A 149 -6.66 1.08 3.86
N GLY A 150 -7.87 0.95 4.41
CA GLY A 150 -8.82 -0.11 4.10
C GLY A 150 -8.65 -1.37 4.97
N GLU A 151 -9.76 -1.95 5.42
CA GLU A 151 -9.78 -3.08 6.34
C GLU A 151 -9.13 -4.35 5.76
N ILE A 152 -9.38 -4.64 4.48
CA ILE A 152 -8.75 -5.78 3.77
C ILE A 152 -7.23 -5.61 3.74
N ALA A 153 -6.75 -4.42 3.40
CA ALA A 153 -5.32 -4.13 3.37
C ALA A 153 -4.71 -4.24 4.77
N GLU A 154 -5.37 -3.74 5.82
CA GLU A 154 -4.89 -3.88 7.21
C GLU A 154 -4.74 -5.34 7.63
N GLN A 155 -5.70 -6.20 7.25
CA GLN A 155 -5.66 -7.62 7.57
C GLN A 155 -4.55 -8.35 6.80
N LEU A 156 -4.41 -8.13 5.50
CA LEU A 156 -3.41 -8.83 4.68
C LEU A 156 -2.00 -8.29 4.89
N LEU A 157 -1.82 -6.97 4.99
CA LEU A 157 -0.50 -6.35 5.15
C LEU A 157 0.17 -6.71 6.47
N ALA A 158 -0.60 -7.09 7.49
CA ALA A 158 -0.07 -7.60 8.75
C ALA A 158 0.66 -8.95 8.60
N ARG A 159 0.50 -9.66 7.49
CA ARG A 159 0.95 -11.04 7.29
C ARG A 159 1.85 -11.15 6.05
N GLN A 160 3.12 -10.77 6.23
CA GLN A 160 4.10 -10.67 5.15
C GLN A 160 4.25 -11.95 4.30
N SER A 161 4.11 -13.14 4.90
CA SER A 161 4.19 -14.42 4.19
C SER A 161 3.09 -14.61 3.14
N PHE A 162 1.91 -14.01 3.34
CA PHE A 162 0.84 -14.07 2.34
C PHE A 162 1.04 -13.07 1.21
N LEU A 163 1.59 -11.90 1.53
CA LEU A 163 1.91 -10.87 0.52
C LEU A 163 2.97 -11.30 -0.48
N THR A 164 3.73 -12.35 -0.20
CA THR A 164 4.77 -12.89 -1.11
C THR A 164 4.32 -14.14 -1.86
N SER A 165 3.10 -14.63 -1.64
CA SER A 165 2.52 -15.76 -2.39
C SER A 165 1.67 -15.24 -3.55
N ASP A 166 2.15 -15.47 -4.77
CA ASP A 166 1.44 -15.08 -6.00
C ASP A 166 0.08 -15.77 -6.12
N ALA A 167 0.00 -17.07 -5.77
CA ALA A 167 -1.26 -17.80 -5.81
C ALA A 167 -2.29 -17.23 -4.81
N ALA A 168 -1.87 -16.94 -3.58
CA ALA A 168 -2.77 -16.40 -2.56
C ALA A 168 -3.33 -15.03 -2.95
N MET A 169 -2.46 -14.12 -3.40
CA MET A 169 -2.86 -12.75 -3.75
C MET A 169 -3.78 -12.71 -4.98
N ARG A 170 -3.47 -13.51 -6.01
CA ARG A 170 -4.30 -13.58 -7.22
C ARG A 170 -5.62 -14.31 -7.00
N LEU A 171 -5.65 -15.31 -6.13
CA LEU A 171 -6.90 -15.95 -5.72
C LEU A 171 -7.78 -14.99 -4.92
N ALA A 172 -7.20 -14.27 -3.94
CA ALA A 172 -7.90 -13.25 -3.18
C ALA A 172 -8.48 -12.16 -4.08
N SER A 173 -7.70 -11.68 -5.06
CA SER A 173 -8.17 -10.76 -6.09
C SER A 173 -9.42 -11.28 -6.81
N SER A 174 -9.38 -12.51 -7.36
CA SER A 174 -10.54 -13.08 -8.06
C SER A 174 -11.76 -13.31 -7.18
N LEU A 175 -11.56 -13.62 -5.89
CA LEU A 175 -12.66 -13.82 -4.95
C LEU A 175 -13.30 -12.49 -4.56
N TYR A 176 -12.48 -11.49 -4.22
CA TYR A 176 -12.96 -10.32 -3.50
C TYR A 176 -13.11 -9.07 -4.34
N MET A 177 -12.49 -8.98 -5.51
CA MET A 177 -12.66 -7.83 -6.39
C MET A 177 -14.01 -7.89 -7.11
N ASP A 178 -14.77 -6.80 -7.07
CA ASP A 178 -15.89 -6.56 -7.97
C ASP A 178 -15.42 -5.66 -9.11
N THR A 179 -15.20 -6.27 -10.27
CA THR A 179 -14.71 -5.58 -11.48
C THR A 179 -15.72 -4.58 -12.04
N THR A 180 -17.01 -4.72 -11.72
CA THR A 180 -18.06 -3.80 -12.20
C THR A 180 -18.04 -2.50 -11.42
N SER A 181 -17.96 -2.59 -10.08
CA SER A 181 -17.93 -1.39 -9.22
C SER A 181 -16.52 -0.82 -9.03
N GLY A 182 -15.47 -1.56 -9.37
CA GLY A 182 -14.09 -1.16 -9.10
C GLY A 182 -13.72 -1.21 -7.62
N THR A 183 -14.53 -1.88 -6.79
CA THR A 183 -14.31 -2.03 -5.35
C THR A 183 -14.36 -3.51 -4.93
N PHE A 184 -14.23 -3.83 -3.65
CA PHE A 184 -14.37 -5.21 -3.19
C PHE A 184 -15.84 -5.62 -3.00
N LYS A 185 -16.16 -6.88 -3.27
CA LYS A 185 -17.50 -7.48 -3.13
C LYS A 185 -18.04 -7.29 -1.70
N THR A 186 -19.34 -7.00 -1.60
CA THR A 186 -20.03 -6.84 -0.31
C THR A 186 -19.80 -8.04 0.60
N GLY A 187 -19.41 -7.76 1.85
CA GLY A 187 -19.12 -8.79 2.85
C GLY A 187 -17.70 -9.38 2.79
N ALA A 188 -16.86 -9.00 1.82
CA ALA A 188 -15.45 -9.43 1.76
C ALA A 188 -14.65 -8.95 2.98
N ALA A 189 -14.88 -7.69 3.39
CA ALA A 189 -14.28 -7.09 4.58
C ALA A 189 -15.02 -7.41 5.89
N ALA A 190 -16.03 -8.29 5.89
CA ALA A 190 -16.75 -8.63 7.12
C ALA A 190 -15.83 -9.34 8.13
N ARG A 191 -16.15 -9.21 9.43
CA ARG A 191 -15.34 -9.80 10.51
C ARG A 191 -15.46 -11.32 10.60
N GLU A 192 -16.67 -11.86 10.46
CA GLU A 192 -16.98 -13.26 10.78
C GLU A 192 -17.79 -14.00 9.71
N SER A 193 -18.24 -13.30 8.65
CA SER A 193 -19.07 -13.93 7.63
C SER A 193 -18.32 -15.02 6.86
N ALA A 194 -19.04 -16.08 6.47
CA ALA A 194 -18.50 -17.16 5.66
C ALA A 194 -17.70 -16.63 4.45
N GLY A 195 -16.49 -17.17 4.27
CA GLY A 195 -15.61 -16.84 3.16
C GLY A 195 -15.04 -15.41 3.14
N CYS A 196 -15.24 -14.58 4.17
CA CYS A 196 -14.63 -13.24 4.22
C CYS A 196 -13.08 -13.31 4.28
N VAL A 197 -12.41 -12.17 4.08
CA VAL A 197 -10.93 -12.11 4.08
C VAL A 197 -10.31 -12.69 5.35
N PRO A 198 -10.80 -12.42 6.58
CA PRO A 198 -10.35 -13.13 7.78
C PRO A 198 -10.42 -14.66 7.68
N ARG A 199 -11.50 -15.23 7.13
CA ARG A 199 -11.67 -16.68 6.93
C ARG A 199 -10.68 -17.22 5.90
N PHE A 200 -10.46 -16.50 4.81
CA PHE A 200 -9.44 -16.83 3.81
C PHE A 200 -8.04 -16.88 4.41
N ILE A 201 -7.69 -15.88 5.22
CA ILE A 201 -6.42 -15.84 5.94
C ILE A 201 -6.29 -17.05 6.87
N MET A 202 -7.32 -17.38 7.65
CA MET A 202 -7.30 -18.56 8.53
C MET A 202 -7.12 -19.86 7.74
N TRP A 203 -7.80 -19.99 6.61
CA TRP A 203 -7.65 -21.13 5.71
C TRP A 203 -6.23 -21.24 5.13
N LEU A 204 -5.64 -20.13 4.66
CA LEU A 204 -4.25 -20.11 4.21
C LEU A 204 -3.27 -20.50 5.32
N GLN A 205 -3.48 -20.03 6.55
CA GLN A 205 -2.66 -20.42 7.71
C GLN A 205 -2.73 -21.92 7.98
N GLN A 206 -3.91 -22.54 7.81
CA GLN A 206 -4.05 -23.99 7.92
C GLN A 206 -3.33 -24.73 6.79
N LEU A 207 -3.47 -24.24 5.54
CA LEU A 207 -2.79 -24.84 4.39
C LEU A 207 -1.27 -24.77 4.48
N GLN A 208 -0.71 -23.71 5.07
CA GLN A 208 0.74 -23.57 5.28
C GLN A 208 1.36 -24.71 6.11
N LEU A 209 0.56 -25.46 6.87
CA LEU A 209 1.05 -26.60 7.64
C LEU A 209 1.33 -27.84 6.78
N THR A 210 0.76 -27.91 5.58
CA THR A 210 0.79 -29.11 4.72
C THR A 210 1.20 -28.81 3.27
N TYR A 211 1.11 -27.56 2.83
CA TYR A 211 1.46 -27.11 1.49
C TYR A 211 2.50 -25.98 1.54
N ASP A 212 3.41 -25.99 0.58
CA ASP A 212 4.23 -24.82 0.29
C ASP A 212 3.42 -23.80 -0.51
N ILE A 213 2.88 -22.81 0.20
CA ILE A 213 2.05 -21.76 -0.38
C ILE A 213 2.81 -20.83 -1.34
N HIS A 214 4.15 -20.87 -1.36
CA HIS A 214 4.95 -20.01 -2.23
C HIS A 214 5.19 -20.66 -3.60
N SER A 215 5.11 -22.00 -3.68
CA SER A 215 5.26 -22.74 -4.94
C SER A 215 3.94 -23.25 -5.53
N ILE A 216 2.86 -23.29 -4.75
CA ILE A 216 1.54 -23.68 -5.24
C ILE A 216 1.05 -22.69 -6.31
N THR A 217 0.44 -23.20 -7.38
CA THR A 217 -0.21 -22.34 -8.39
C THR A 217 -1.57 -21.85 -7.92
N LYS A 218 -2.06 -20.74 -8.48
CA LYS A 218 -3.43 -20.24 -8.22
C LYS A 218 -4.47 -21.36 -8.41
N LYS A 219 -4.41 -22.10 -9.52
CA LYS A 219 -5.37 -23.16 -9.85
C LYS A 219 -5.36 -24.31 -8.85
N GLN A 220 -4.17 -24.73 -8.39
CA GLN A 220 -4.06 -25.74 -7.35
C GLN A 220 -4.63 -25.23 -6.02
N LEU A 221 -4.29 -24.00 -5.63
CA LEU A 221 -4.80 -23.39 -4.41
C LEU A 221 -6.33 -23.25 -4.44
N GLU A 222 -6.88 -22.83 -5.58
CA GLU A 222 -8.32 -22.71 -5.81
C GLU A 222 -9.06 -24.06 -5.74
N SER A 223 -8.41 -25.15 -6.17
CA SER A 223 -8.98 -26.51 -6.07
C SER A 223 -9.11 -27.01 -4.62
N LEU A 224 -8.38 -26.40 -3.69
CA LEU A 224 -8.44 -26.70 -2.25
C LEU A 224 -9.40 -25.77 -1.50
N LEU A 225 -10.02 -24.81 -2.22
CA LEU A 225 -10.84 -23.76 -1.61
C LEU A 225 -12.17 -24.35 -1.11
N PRO A 226 -12.50 -24.19 0.18
CA PRO A 226 -13.74 -24.69 0.75
C PRO A 226 -15.00 -24.02 0.18
N ASP A 227 -16.15 -24.69 0.30
CA ASP A 227 -17.45 -24.20 -0.19
C ASP A 227 -17.90 -22.88 0.50
N GLU A 228 -17.34 -22.54 1.67
CA GLU A 228 -17.67 -21.26 2.34
C GLU A 228 -17.34 -20.02 1.49
N PHE A 229 -16.45 -20.17 0.49
CA PHE A 229 -16.05 -19.12 -0.43
C PHE A 229 -16.90 -19.06 -1.70
N ASP A 230 -17.83 -20.00 -1.91
CA ASP A 230 -18.63 -20.08 -3.15
C ASP A 230 -19.43 -18.82 -3.43
N ARG A 231 -19.89 -18.12 -2.38
CA ARG A 231 -20.60 -16.84 -2.53
C ARG A 231 -19.78 -15.75 -3.22
N PHE A 232 -18.45 -15.88 -3.19
CA PHE A 232 -17.50 -14.94 -3.78
C PHE A 232 -16.95 -15.43 -5.12
N ARG A 233 -17.21 -16.69 -5.50
CA ARG A 233 -16.89 -17.15 -6.85
C ARG A 233 -17.78 -16.41 -7.84
N GLU A 234 -17.21 -16.02 -8.97
CA GLU A 234 -18.05 -15.64 -10.10
C GLU A 234 -18.92 -16.84 -10.45
N LYS A 235 -20.23 -16.64 -10.57
CA LYS A 235 -21.07 -17.67 -11.15
C LYS A 235 -20.62 -17.78 -12.60
N THR A 236 -19.95 -18.87 -12.93
CA THR A 236 -19.78 -19.25 -14.32
C THR A 236 -21.20 -19.39 -14.89
N GLU A 237 -21.59 -18.46 -15.75
CA GLU A 237 -22.77 -18.64 -16.61
C GLU A 237 -22.57 -19.85 -17.53
#